data_AF-A0AAU9MKK0-F1
#
_entry.id   AF-A0AAU9MKK0-F1
#
_cell.length_a   1.000
_cell.length_b   1.000
_cell.length_c   1.000
_cell.angle_alpha   90.00
_cell.angle_beta   90.00
_cell.angle_gamma   90.00
#
_symmetry.space_group_name_H-M   'P 1'
#
loop_
_entity.id
_entity.type
_entity.pdbx_description
1 polymer ?
#
loop_
_entity_poly.entity_id
_entity_poly.type
_entity_poly.pdbx_seq_one_letter_code
_entity_poly.pdbx_strand_id
1 'polypeptide(L)'
;MRSTKGLISLFSYIRLSNCYFRVEEGGVIGDLSSNYLWCVDPLDGAIDSGHGYPSFAVSVRVLFKGKPATTGVVEFVRDPMCWNTHTFSAVSGVEVPFVMGKKFMLGDTDKVERSLLVVEFGYEHDGPCAANMNLFKEFTTSAGEQED
;
A
#
# COMPACT_ATOMS: atom_id res chain seq x y z
N MET A 1 -14.70 10.70 -7.94
CA MET A 1 -14.17 12.06 -8.17
C MET A 1 -14.54 13.14 -7.13
N ARG A 2 -15.37 12.87 -6.09
CA ARG A 2 -15.60 13.82 -4.96
C ARG A 2 -14.68 13.59 -3.74
N SER A 3 -13.99 12.46 -3.65
CA SER A 3 -13.20 12.04 -2.47
C SER A 3 -11.83 12.72 -2.38
N THR A 4 -11.11 12.86 -3.49
CA THR A 4 -9.72 13.37 -3.54
C THR A 4 -9.60 14.83 -3.10
N LYS A 5 -10.59 15.67 -3.42
CA LYS A 5 -10.63 17.08 -2.99
C LYS A 5 -10.81 17.23 -1.47
N GLY A 6 -11.52 16.31 -0.82
CA GLY A 6 -11.75 16.33 0.63
C GLY A 6 -10.47 16.02 1.42
N LEU A 7 -9.70 15.02 0.98
CA LEU A 7 -8.43 14.65 1.61
C LEU A 7 -7.35 15.71 1.39
N ILE A 8 -7.25 16.29 0.19
CA ILE A 8 -6.34 17.43 -0.07
C ILE A 8 -6.70 18.61 0.84
N SER A 9 -8.00 18.92 1.00
CA SER A 9 -8.47 19.97 1.91
C SER A 9 -8.11 19.66 3.37
N LEU A 10 -8.28 18.42 3.82
CA LEU A 10 -7.92 17.98 5.17
C LEU A 10 -6.41 18.08 5.43
N PHE A 11 -5.56 17.65 4.49
CA PHE A 11 -4.11 17.78 4.61
C PHE A 11 -3.64 19.24 4.48
N SER A 12 -4.31 20.07 3.69
CA SER A 12 -4.09 21.51 3.68
C SER A 12 -4.49 22.18 5.01
N TYR A 13 -5.47 21.59 5.72
CA TYR A 13 -5.93 22.05 7.03
C TYR A 13 -5.00 21.61 8.16
N ILE A 14 -4.39 20.43 8.03
CA ILE A 14 -3.25 20.00 8.84
C ILE A 14 -2.03 20.82 8.36
N ARG A 15 -1.95 22.08 8.80
CA ARG A 15 -0.84 23.01 8.56
C ARG A 15 0.47 22.46 9.15
N LEU A 16 1.08 21.47 8.51
CA LEU A 16 2.48 21.16 8.71
C LEU A 16 3.27 22.25 7.98
N SER A 17 3.65 23.29 8.71
CA SER A 17 4.54 24.32 8.20
C SER A 17 5.88 23.67 7.82
N ASN A 18 6.38 23.92 6.61
CA ASN A 18 7.57 23.32 6.00
C ASN A 18 7.40 21.89 5.44
N CYS A 19 6.41 21.67 4.58
CA CYS A 19 6.40 20.51 3.68
C CYS A 19 5.68 20.80 2.37
N TYR A 20 5.90 19.94 1.38
CA TYR A 20 5.06 19.86 0.18
C TYR A 20 4.50 18.45 0.02
N PHE A 21 3.30 18.37 -0.54
CA PHE A 21 2.52 17.18 -0.75
C PHE A 21 2.56 16.79 -2.21
N ARG A 22 2.62 15.49 -2.49
CA ARG A 22 2.34 14.91 -3.80
C ARG A 22 1.21 13.91 -3.66
N VAL A 23 0.14 14.16 -4.40
CA VAL A 23 -1.04 13.28 -4.44
C VAL A 23 -1.13 12.70 -5.84
N GLU A 24 -1.39 11.40 -5.94
CA GLU A 24 -1.43 10.66 -7.22
C GLU A 24 -2.30 11.38 -8.28
N GLU A 25 -3.53 11.75 -7.91
CA GLU A 25 -4.46 12.47 -8.80
C GLU A 25 -4.43 14.01 -8.64
N GLY A 26 -3.68 14.54 -7.65
CA GLY A 26 -3.82 15.93 -7.18
C GLY A 26 -2.65 16.85 -7.50
N GLY A 27 -1.54 16.31 -8.01
CA GLY A 27 -0.33 17.09 -8.28
C GLY A 27 0.45 17.47 -7.00
N VAL A 28 1.25 18.53 -7.09
CA VAL A 28 2.13 18.99 -6.00
C VAL A 28 1.60 20.27 -5.34
N ILE A 29 1.50 20.30 -4.02
CA ILE A 29 0.95 21.42 -3.24
C ILE A 29 1.84 21.69 -2.02
N GLY A 30 2.13 22.96 -1.69
CA GLY A 30 2.86 23.34 -0.46
C GLY A 30 4.19 24.04 -0.74
N ASP A 31 5.09 24.03 0.26
CA ASP A 31 6.38 24.73 0.18
C ASP A 31 7.45 23.84 -0.46
N LEU A 32 7.76 24.12 -1.72
CA LEU A 32 8.79 23.43 -2.50
C LEU A 32 10.22 23.64 -1.97
N SER A 33 10.44 24.62 -1.10
CA SER A 33 11.75 24.83 -0.45
C SER A 33 11.97 23.91 0.76
N SER A 34 10.94 23.17 1.18
CA SER A 34 11.06 22.23 2.29
C SER A 34 11.94 21.03 1.96
N ASN A 35 12.69 20.58 2.98
CA ASN A 35 13.38 19.30 2.95
C ASN A 35 12.44 18.09 3.09
N TYR A 36 11.17 18.30 3.45
CA TYR A 36 10.18 17.23 3.64
C TYR A 36 9.18 17.17 2.48
N LEU A 37 9.07 15.98 1.89
CA LEU A 37 8.07 15.63 0.91
C LEU A 37 7.11 14.60 1.50
N TRP A 38 5.82 14.89 1.43
CA TRP A 38 4.74 13.99 1.84
C TRP A 38 4.06 13.42 0.60
N CYS A 39 4.18 12.13 0.38
CA CYS A 39 3.44 11.43 -0.67
C CYS A 39 2.20 10.81 -0.04
N VAL A 40 1.03 11.10 -0.60
CA VAL A 40 -0.26 10.61 -0.10
C VAL A 40 -0.97 9.88 -1.23
N ASP A 41 -1.36 8.64 -0.98
CA ASP A 41 -2.36 7.93 -1.76
C ASP A 41 -3.67 7.91 -0.98
N PRO A 42 -4.70 8.65 -1.44
CA PRO A 42 -5.97 8.76 -0.75
C PRO A 42 -6.87 7.53 -0.91
N LEU A 43 -6.59 6.63 -1.87
CA LEU A 43 -7.40 5.45 -2.12
C LEU A 43 -6.64 4.41 -2.95
N ASP A 44 -5.86 3.59 -2.28
CA ASP A 44 -5.24 2.40 -2.86
C ASP A 44 -6.29 1.25 -2.88
N GLY A 45 -6.41 0.54 -4.01
CA GLY A 45 -7.49 -0.44 -4.26
C GLY A 45 -8.76 0.13 -4.92
N ALA A 46 -8.66 1.27 -5.61
CA ALA A 46 -9.83 1.96 -6.20
C ALA A 46 -10.64 1.12 -7.21
N ILE A 47 -10.00 0.19 -7.93
CA ILE A 47 -10.68 -0.65 -8.93
C ILE A 47 -11.59 -1.70 -8.24
N ASP A 48 -11.12 -2.24 -7.12
CA ASP A 48 -11.83 -3.22 -6.30
C ASP A 48 -13.03 -2.59 -5.58
N SER A 49 -12.90 -1.33 -5.12
CA SER A 49 -14.03 -0.57 -4.56
C SER A 49 -15.18 -0.38 -5.56
N GLY A 50 -14.91 -0.24 -6.86
CA GLY A 50 -15.92 -0.04 -7.90
C GLY A 50 -16.79 -1.27 -8.14
N HIS A 51 -16.26 -2.46 -7.85
CA HIS A 51 -16.93 -3.75 -8.02
C HIS A 51 -17.50 -4.30 -6.70
N GLY A 52 -17.44 -3.51 -5.63
CA GLY A 52 -17.97 -3.86 -4.32
C GLY A 52 -17.04 -4.73 -3.47
N TYR A 53 -15.76 -4.84 -3.83
CA TYR A 53 -14.78 -5.52 -2.99
C TYR A 53 -14.62 -4.75 -1.67
N PRO A 54 -14.74 -5.43 -0.52
CA PRO A 54 -14.84 -4.79 0.79
C PRO A 54 -13.49 -4.40 1.40
N SER A 55 -12.48 -4.05 0.61
CA SER A 55 -11.18 -3.61 1.12
C SER A 55 -10.61 -2.43 0.31
N PHE A 56 -10.02 -1.46 1.01
CA PHE A 56 -9.23 -0.38 0.43
C PHE A 56 -8.27 0.19 1.48
N ALA A 57 -7.26 0.94 1.04
CA ALA A 57 -6.31 1.56 1.96
C ALA A 57 -6.05 3.04 1.67
N VAL A 58 -5.57 3.75 2.68
CA VAL A 58 -5.00 5.09 2.57
C VAL A 58 -3.54 4.99 2.99
N SER A 59 -2.62 5.48 2.16
CA SER A 59 -1.20 5.45 2.46
C SER A 59 -0.58 6.84 2.51
N VAL A 60 0.39 7.01 3.40
CA VAL A 60 1.21 8.21 3.49
C VAL A 60 2.67 7.85 3.67
N ARG A 61 3.55 8.51 2.93
CA ARG A 61 4.99 8.38 3.05
C ARG A 61 5.63 9.74 3.20
N VAL A 62 6.65 9.83 4.03
CA VAL A 62 7.46 11.03 4.20
C VAL A 62 8.88 10.76 3.72
N LEU A 63 9.39 11.65 2.89
CA LEU A 63 10.78 11.70 2.48
C LEU A 63 11.43 12.93 3.11
N PHE A 64 12.64 12.76 3.63
CA PHE A 64 13.51 13.85 4.06
C PHE A 64 14.70 13.95 3.11
N LYS A 65 14.86 15.09 2.44
CA LYS A 65 15.89 15.34 1.42
C LYS A 65 15.93 14.24 0.35
N GLY A 66 14.74 13.82 -0.11
CA GLY A 66 14.58 12.75 -1.11
C GLY A 66 14.81 11.33 -0.60
N LYS A 67 15.13 11.14 0.68
CA LYS A 67 15.32 9.80 1.28
C LYS A 67 14.10 9.41 2.12
N PRO A 68 13.65 8.13 2.09
CA PRO A 68 12.55 7.67 2.95
C PRO A 68 12.83 7.95 4.42
N ALA A 69 11.88 8.57 5.12
CA ALA A 69 11.96 8.83 6.55
C ALA A 69 11.00 7.95 7.33
N THR A 70 9.73 7.92 6.92
CA THR A 70 8.69 7.10 7.54
C THR A 70 7.54 6.85 6.56
N THR A 71 6.72 5.84 6.83
CA THR A 71 5.52 5.52 6.08
C THR A 71 4.43 4.99 7.01
N GLY A 72 3.18 5.19 6.63
CA GLY A 72 2.00 4.67 7.29
C GLY A 72 0.95 4.26 6.27
N VAL A 73 0.24 3.17 6.54
CA VAL A 73 -0.91 2.69 5.78
C VAL A 73 -2.04 2.41 6.75
N VAL A 74 -3.24 2.84 6.41
CA VAL A 74 -4.48 2.46 7.09
C VAL A 74 -5.31 1.68 6.09
N GLU A 75 -5.47 0.39 6.34
CA GLU A 75 -6.35 -0.50 5.59
C GLU A 75 -7.74 -0.49 6.25
N PHE A 76 -8.78 -0.44 5.43
CA PHE A 76 -10.17 -0.55 5.83
C PHE A 76 -10.76 -1.82 5.22
N VAL A 77 -11.12 -2.77 6.06
CA VAL A 77 -11.71 -4.05 5.64
C VAL A 77 -13.13 -4.13 6.17
N ARG A 78 -14.10 -4.44 5.31
CA ARG A 78 -15.49 -4.64 5.71
C ARG A 78 -15.78 -6.11 5.97
N ASP A 79 -16.08 -6.39 7.22
CA ASP A 79 -16.74 -7.61 7.70
C ASP A 79 -18.26 -7.50 7.43
N PRO A 80 -19.01 -8.62 7.29
CA PRO A 80 -20.47 -8.61 7.23
C PRO A 80 -21.18 -7.66 8.21
N MET A 81 -20.61 -7.44 9.40
CA MET A 81 -21.27 -6.66 10.46
C MET A 81 -20.61 -5.29 10.75
N CYS A 82 -19.33 -5.07 10.41
CA CYS A 82 -18.63 -3.84 10.74
C CYS A 82 -17.45 -3.53 9.81
N TRP A 83 -16.94 -2.30 9.92
CA TRP A 83 -15.64 -1.93 9.34
C TRP A 83 -14.54 -2.16 10.37
N ASN A 84 -13.50 -2.89 9.97
CA ASN A 84 -12.27 -3.07 10.70
C ASN A 84 -11.17 -2.21 10.07
N THR A 85 -10.18 -1.85 10.90
CA THR A 85 -9.02 -1.08 10.44
C THR A 85 -7.74 -1.74 10.88
N HIS A 86 -6.79 -1.85 9.95
CA HIS A 86 -5.42 -2.26 10.26
C HIS A 86 -4.48 -1.09 9.97
N THR A 87 -3.50 -0.90 10.85
CA THR A 87 -2.49 0.14 10.67
C THR A 87 -1.13 -0.49 10.51
N PHE A 88 -0.41 -0.07 9.48
CA PHE A 88 0.94 -0.51 9.17
C PHE A 88 1.85 0.71 9.17
N SER A 89 3.03 0.60 9.76
CA SER A 89 4.01 1.69 9.71
C SER A 89 5.44 1.18 9.68
N ALA A 90 6.33 1.98 9.10
CA ALA A 90 7.76 1.70 9.10
C ALA A 90 8.54 3.02 9.14
N VAL A 91 9.68 3.00 9.83
CA VAL A 91 10.54 4.17 10.04
C VAL A 91 11.94 3.82 9.56
N SER A 92 12.58 4.73 8.82
CA SER A 92 13.95 4.53 8.34
C SER A 92 14.90 4.31 9.52
N GLY A 93 15.74 3.28 9.41
CA GLY A 93 16.67 2.88 10.47
C GLY A 93 16.06 1.94 11.52
N VAL A 94 14.76 1.61 11.43
CA VAL A 94 14.14 0.55 12.21
C VAL A 94 14.07 -0.71 11.36
N GLU A 95 14.57 -1.83 11.87
CA GLU A 95 14.69 -3.09 11.12
C GLU A 95 13.34 -3.77 10.84
N VAL A 96 12.37 -3.57 11.73
CA VAL A 96 11.07 -4.25 11.66
C VAL A 96 9.92 -3.24 11.53
N PRO A 97 8.92 -3.52 10.70
CA PRO A 97 7.72 -2.70 10.61
C PRO A 97 6.83 -2.91 11.85
N PHE A 98 5.82 -2.06 11.98
CA PHE A 98 4.80 -2.15 13.00
C PHE A 98 3.45 -2.44 12.36
N VAL A 99 2.69 -3.34 12.98
CA VAL A 99 1.30 -3.63 12.66
C VAL A 99 0.49 -3.40 13.92
N MET A 100 -0.53 -2.55 13.85
CA MET A 100 -1.36 -2.15 15.00
C MET A 100 -0.51 -1.67 16.19
N GLY A 101 0.55 -0.92 15.91
CA GLY A 101 1.48 -0.37 16.90
C GLY A 101 2.45 -1.38 17.53
N LYS A 102 2.42 -2.66 17.13
CA LYS A 102 3.33 -3.71 17.63
C LYS A 102 4.35 -4.06 16.56
N LYS A 103 5.59 -4.36 16.96
CA LYS A 103 6.61 -4.89 16.03
C LYS A 103 6.08 -6.16 15.37
N PHE A 104 6.12 -6.18 14.05
CA PHE A 104 5.69 -7.33 13.27
C PHE A 104 6.91 -8.15 12.88
N MET A 105 6.90 -9.43 13.25
CA MET A 105 7.92 -10.38 12.82
C MET A 105 7.43 -11.10 11.57
N LEU A 106 8.28 -11.16 10.55
CA LEU A 106 8.00 -11.94 9.35
C LEU A 106 7.94 -13.43 9.71
N GLY A 107 7.14 -14.19 8.94
CA GLY A 107 7.16 -15.65 9.04
C GLY A 107 8.53 -16.21 8.63
N ASP A 108 8.88 -17.38 9.18
CA ASP A 108 10.18 -18.04 8.94
C ASP A 108 10.18 -18.92 7.67
N THR A 109 9.33 -18.59 6.70
CA THR A 109 9.21 -19.34 5.45
C THR A 109 10.36 -18.96 4.52
N ASP A 110 11.36 -19.84 4.42
CA ASP A 110 12.56 -19.66 3.59
C ASP A 110 12.41 -20.22 2.16
N LYS A 111 11.35 -21.01 1.91
CA LYS A 111 11.07 -21.60 0.60
C LYS A 111 9.83 -20.99 -0.05
N VAL A 112 9.98 -20.58 -1.31
CA VAL A 112 8.90 -20.04 -2.14
C VAL A 112 7.72 -21.01 -2.23
N GLU A 113 7.96 -22.30 -2.44
CA GLU A 113 6.93 -23.35 -2.52
C GLU A 113 6.06 -23.50 -1.25
N ARG A 114 6.49 -22.92 -0.11
CA ARG A 114 5.77 -22.92 1.17
C ARG A 114 5.18 -21.56 1.53
N SER A 115 5.26 -20.59 0.63
CA SER A 115 4.77 -19.23 0.83
C SER A 115 3.36 -19.06 0.27
N LEU A 116 2.61 -18.08 0.80
CA LEU A 116 1.40 -17.62 0.16
C LEU A 116 1.78 -16.55 -0.87
N LEU A 117 1.58 -16.83 -2.15
CA LEU A 117 1.86 -15.89 -3.22
C LEU A 117 0.64 -15.03 -3.53
N VAL A 118 0.78 -13.71 -3.37
CA VAL A 118 -0.20 -12.71 -3.79
C VAL A 118 0.35 -12.01 -5.02
N VAL A 119 -0.40 -12.03 -6.12
CA VAL A 119 -0.03 -11.39 -7.39
C VAL A 119 -1.21 -10.60 -7.95
N GLU A 120 -0.90 -9.51 -8.62
CA GLU A 120 -1.85 -8.75 -9.44
C GLU A 120 -1.45 -8.90 -10.91
N PHE A 121 -2.43 -9.13 -11.78
CA PHE A 121 -2.22 -9.19 -13.22
C PHE A 121 -2.64 -7.87 -13.84
N GLY A 122 -1.80 -7.33 -14.71
CA GLY A 122 -2.16 -6.15 -15.49
C GLY A 122 -3.39 -6.42 -16.36
N TYR A 123 -4.18 -5.37 -16.61
CA TYR A 123 -5.37 -5.44 -17.47
C TYR A 123 -5.05 -5.75 -18.92
N GLU A 124 -3.83 -5.45 -19.36
CA GLU A 124 -3.38 -5.74 -20.72
C GLU A 124 -2.99 -7.21 -20.83
N HIS A 125 -3.65 -7.93 -21.75
CA HIS A 125 -3.35 -9.33 -22.05
C HIS A 125 -2.18 -9.44 -23.04
N ASP A 126 -1.03 -8.93 -22.63
CA ASP A 126 0.19 -8.89 -23.41
C ASP A 126 1.14 -10.07 -23.09
N GLY A 127 2.34 -10.05 -23.68
CA GLY A 127 3.37 -11.06 -23.44
C GLY A 127 3.73 -11.22 -21.95
N PRO A 128 4.01 -10.13 -21.21
CA PRO A 128 4.17 -10.15 -19.76
C PRO A 128 3.02 -10.81 -18.99
N CYS A 129 1.77 -10.52 -19.34
CA CYS A 129 0.61 -11.15 -18.71
C CYS A 129 0.62 -12.67 -18.88
N ALA A 130 0.88 -13.16 -20.10
CA ALA A 130 1.00 -14.59 -20.37
C ALA A 130 2.18 -15.25 -19.63
N ALA A 131 3.32 -14.56 -19.52
CA ALA A 131 4.48 -15.04 -18.77
C ALA A 131 4.17 -15.17 -17.27
N ASN A 132 3.54 -14.15 -16.68
CA ASN A 132 3.13 -14.18 -15.27
C ASN A 132 2.14 -15.31 -14.99
N MET A 133 1.23 -15.60 -15.93
CA MET A 133 0.26 -16.68 -15.79
C MET A 133 0.93 -18.06 -15.79
N ASN A 134 1.95 -18.25 -16.63
CA ASN A 134 2.75 -19.48 -16.65
C ASN A 134 3.53 -19.65 -15.34
N LEU A 135 4.16 -18.59 -14.84
CA LEU A 135 4.88 -18.62 -13.55
C LEU A 135 3.94 -18.95 -12.39
N PHE A 136 2.74 -18.36 -12.37
CA PHE A 136 1.73 -18.65 -11.36
C PHE A 136 1.26 -20.11 -11.41
N LYS A 137 1.10 -20.67 -12.61
CA LYS A 137 0.77 -22.09 -12.80
C LYS A 137 1.88 -23.02 -12.28
N GLU A 138 3.14 -22.73 -12.60
CA GLU A 138 4.28 -23.51 -12.12
C GLU A 138 4.38 -23.49 -10.59
N PHE A 139 4.20 -22.30 -10.00
CA PHE A 139 4.17 -22.12 -8.56
C PHE A 139 3.09 -22.97 -7.87
N THR A 140 1.85 -22.86 -8.34
CA THR A 140 0.70 -23.57 -7.73
C THR A 140 0.79 -25.09 -7.90
N THR A 141 1.39 -25.57 -8.99
CA THR A 141 1.65 -26.99 -9.20
C THR A 141 2.68 -27.51 -8.20
N SER A 142 3.79 -26.78 -8.03
CA SER A 142 4.88 -27.18 -7.14
C SER A 142 4.51 -27.13 -5.65
N ALA A 143 3.63 -26.21 -5.26
CA ALA A 143 3.14 -26.08 -3.89
C ALA A 143 2.14 -27.21 -3.50
N GLY A 144 1.35 -27.72 -4.45
CA GLY A 144 0.34 -28.76 -4.20
C GLY A 144 0.91 -30.18 -4.09
N GLU A 145 2.09 -30.46 -4.65
CA GLU A 145 2.74 -31.78 -4.61
C GLU A 145 3.41 -32.10 -3.26
N GLN A 146 3.36 -31.20 -2.27
CA GLN A 146 4.01 -31.37 -0.96
C GLN A 146 3.04 -31.72 0.19
N GLU A 147 1.74 -31.94 -0.09
CA GLU A 147 0.74 -32.33 0.93
C GLU A 147 0.58 -33.86 1.13
N ASP A 148 1.38 -34.69 0.44
CA ASP A 148 1.39 -36.17 0.58
C ASP A 148 2.59 -36.71 1.40
#